data_AF-A0A0F8E453-F1
#
_entry.id   AF-A0A0F8E453-F1
#
_cell.length_a   1.000
_cell.length_b   1.000
_cell.length_c   1.000
_cell.angle_alpha   90.00
_cell.angle_beta   90.00
_cell.angle_gamma   90.00
#
_symmetry.space_group_name_H-M   'P 1'
#
loop_
_entity.id
_entity.type
_entity.pdbx_description
1 polymer ?
#
loop_
_entity_poly.entity_id
_entity_poly.type
_entity_poly.pdbx_seq_one_letter_code
_entity_poly.pdbx_strand_id
1 'polypeptide(L)'
;MAADILNQLAEAVVDGDDDLAEELAQKSLADGVDPYNAIVNGLARGMAIVSDQYEKGEAFVPNLLLASGAMYAGMDILTPYMKAAESGLQAVGVIGTIEGDVHDIGKNLVKTMLSAGGFKMIDLGADVPIEKFIETAKENKVDLISMSALMTTTMTNMEKVIEILQEEGIRDSMVVMVGGAPVSEEYATGIGADSTHPDAMHASAWASEAIKELEPKDARWSEVKVNLGKIKYREILAKKVVSEKVDIGLETANKIKEEFESIGVKNKEEMTHIDRTVSAMSDKKVDRLPVYPLACGVLRKFAGVNYRDYATNAEAFTQSAFLGSKYLDMDMFVGLADLSATSADFGCKIKYPEDDTPSSEGHIKDYEKIEVPELKEGTRGYELVMASKMAKEKLNKELNTPFIGFHEGPLLTLTQLMGADRVLMDMKTQPDVVLEAVQKCTDYICQLSELFFSEGACDALCIDNLWSNNVIMSEQDYWKFDGKFVYDQHIPLFKQYNQPYLIHNCADAVHFETQIKKFGTALYSYAYYEKSREKGSQNYADLIPKYGDTCCMMGEVNPVEFMDGSAAGVQKVKDDTKVLLQNALPVLKENGLQSKYVMSSGCEIPPGGPLTTVQAMVNTVKELGPELQKQIMG
;
A
#
# COMPACT_ATOMS: atom_id res chain seq x y z
N MET A 1 -34.78 5.98 28.59
CA MET A 1 -34.18 4.66 28.83
C MET A 1 -33.61 4.11 27.53
N ALA A 2 -34.42 3.69 26.54
CA ALA A 2 -33.87 3.20 25.26
C ALA A 2 -32.98 4.20 24.49
N ALA A 3 -33.37 5.48 24.37
CA ALA A 3 -32.52 6.47 23.69
C ALA A 3 -31.20 6.77 24.44
N ASP A 4 -31.18 6.53 25.75
CA ASP A 4 -30.04 6.80 26.62
C ASP A 4 -28.99 5.68 26.52
N ILE A 5 -29.44 4.42 26.51
CA ILE A 5 -28.54 3.27 26.33
C ILE A 5 -27.93 3.21 24.92
N LEU A 6 -28.65 3.65 23.88
CA LEU A 6 -28.11 3.74 22.53
C LEU A 6 -27.01 4.80 22.41
N ASN A 7 -27.16 5.94 23.09
CA ASN A 7 -26.10 6.95 23.15
C ASN A 7 -24.89 6.42 23.90
N GLN A 8 -25.08 5.74 25.03
CA GLN A 8 -23.98 5.12 25.78
C GLN A 8 -23.25 4.06 24.95
N LEU A 9 -23.96 3.23 24.18
CA LEU A 9 -23.35 2.26 23.25
C LEU A 9 -22.52 2.97 22.18
N ALA A 10 -23.02 4.08 21.63
CA ALA A 10 -22.27 4.86 20.67
C ALA A 10 -21.03 5.52 21.30
N GLU A 11 -21.14 6.03 22.53
CA GLU A 11 -20.04 6.62 23.30
C GLU A 11 -18.96 5.57 23.62
N ALA A 12 -19.32 4.37 24.06
CA ALA A 12 -18.36 3.29 24.31
C ALA A 12 -17.57 2.92 23.05
N VAL A 13 -18.23 2.90 21.88
CA VAL A 13 -17.55 2.69 20.59
C VAL A 13 -16.66 3.88 20.23
N VAL A 14 -17.08 5.12 20.46
CA VAL A 14 -16.27 6.32 20.21
C VAL A 14 -15.00 6.32 21.08
N ASP A 15 -15.14 5.90 22.32
CA ASP A 15 -14.04 5.83 23.28
C ASP A 15 -13.16 4.57 23.07
N GLY A 16 -13.63 3.60 22.29
CA GLY A 16 -12.92 2.34 22.02
C GLY A 16 -12.86 1.43 23.25
N ASP A 17 -13.91 1.42 24.06
CA ASP A 17 -14.01 0.65 25.30
C ASP A 17 -14.85 -0.62 25.08
N ASP A 18 -14.14 -1.72 24.80
CA ASP A 18 -14.73 -3.03 24.52
C ASP A 18 -15.53 -3.57 25.72
N ASP A 19 -14.97 -3.47 26.93
CA ASP A 19 -15.60 -3.96 28.17
C ASP A 19 -16.92 -3.20 28.44
N LEU A 20 -16.91 -1.88 28.28
CA LEU A 20 -18.11 -1.06 28.44
C LEU A 20 -19.14 -1.35 27.33
N ALA A 21 -18.71 -1.56 26.09
CA ALA A 21 -19.61 -1.91 24.99
C ALA A 21 -20.33 -3.24 25.26
N GLU A 22 -19.63 -4.25 25.79
CA GLU A 22 -20.24 -5.51 26.22
C GLU A 22 -21.25 -5.31 27.36
N GLU A 23 -20.89 -4.57 28.40
CA GLU A 23 -21.78 -4.30 29.54
C GLU A 23 -23.07 -3.61 29.09
N LEU A 24 -22.93 -2.57 28.27
CA LEU A 24 -24.06 -1.80 27.75
C LEU A 24 -24.91 -2.63 26.79
N ALA A 25 -24.30 -3.52 26.00
CA ALA A 25 -25.02 -4.42 25.13
C ALA A 25 -25.90 -5.38 25.95
N GLN A 26 -25.35 -6.00 27.00
CA GLN A 26 -26.11 -6.87 27.91
C GLN A 26 -27.25 -6.10 28.61
N LYS A 27 -26.97 -4.88 29.07
CA LYS A 27 -27.98 -4.01 29.69
C LYS A 27 -29.09 -3.62 28.72
N SER A 28 -28.75 -3.34 27.46
CA SER A 28 -29.76 -3.01 26.44
C SER A 28 -30.75 -4.16 26.22
N LEU A 29 -30.27 -5.41 26.25
CA LEU A 29 -31.11 -6.61 26.18
C LEU A 29 -32.01 -6.74 27.42
N ALA A 30 -31.45 -6.50 28.61
CA ALA A 30 -32.21 -6.53 29.87
C ALA A 30 -33.32 -5.46 29.91
N ASP A 31 -33.07 -4.29 29.31
CA ASP A 31 -34.03 -3.19 29.17
C ASP A 31 -35.05 -3.41 28.04
N GLY A 32 -34.96 -4.53 27.31
CA GLY A 32 -35.88 -4.88 26.23
C GLY A 32 -35.68 -4.06 24.96
N VAL A 33 -34.50 -3.47 24.75
CA VAL A 33 -34.15 -2.79 23.50
C VAL A 33 -34.01 -3.83 22.40
N ASP A 34 -34.56 -3.51 21.23
CA ASP A 34 -34.40 -4.32 20.04
C ASP A 34 -32.91 -4.44 19.65
N PRO A 35 -32.32 -5.65 19.54
CA PRO A 35 -30.90 -5.83 19.27
C PRO A 35 -30.44 -5.19 17.95
N TYR A 36 -31.30 -5.22 16.92
CA TYR A 36 -31.02 -4.55 15.66
C TYR A 36 -30.89 -3.04 15.86
N ASN A 37 -31.82 -2.43 16.59
CA ASN A 37 -31.74 -1.02 16.93
C ASN A 37 -30.49 -0.67 17.76
N ALA A 38 -30.07 -1.55 18.68
CA ALA A 38 -28.84 -1.39 19.46
C ALA A 38 -27.56 -1.45 18.60
N ILE A 39 -27.50 -2.36 17.63
CA ILE A 39 -26.38 -2.45 16.68
C ILE A 39 -26.34 -1.23 15.77
N VAL A 40 -27.46 -0.87 15.11
CA VAL A 40 -27.45 0.16 14.07
C VAL A 40 -27.41 1.57 14.66
N ASN A 41 -28.26 1.87 15.64
CA ASN A 41 -28.39 3.22 16.20
C ASN A 41 -27.54 3.45 17.47
N GLY A 42 -26.88 2.40 17.99
CA GLY A 42 -25.87 2.47 19.03
C GLY A 42 -24.47 2.24 18.47
N LEU A 43 -24.08 0.97 18.29
CA LEU A 43 -22.69 0.60 17.94
C LEU A 43 -22.22 1.17 16.60
N ALA A 44 -22.95 0.93 15.50
CA ALA A 44 -22.61 1.42 14.16
C ALA A 44 -22.67 2.95 14.07
N ARG A 45 -23.54 3.59 14.86
CA ARG A 45 -23.55 5.05 15.00
C ARG A 45 -22.27 5.55 15.67
N GLY A 46 -21.77 4.87 16.70
CA GLY A 46 -20.47 5.18 17.30
C GLY A 46 -19.34 5.11 16.26
N MET A 47 -19.30 4.03 15.48
CA MET A 47 -18.31 3.88 14.40
C MET A 47 -18.42 5.01 13.36
N ALA A 48 -19.64 5.43 12.99
CA ALA A 48 -19.84 6.54 12.07
C ALA A 48 -19.30 7.88 12.62
N ILE A 49 -19.37 8.11 13.94
CA ILE A 49 -18.81 9.30 14.59
C ILE A 49 -17.28 9.27 14.53
N VAL A 50 -16.65 8.14 14.84
CA VAL A 50 -15.17 8.02 14.77
C VAL A 50 -14.67 8.16 13.33
N SER A 51 -15.40 7.61 12.36
CA SER A 51 -15.10 7.82 10.93
C SER A 51 -15.18 9.29 10.53
N ASP A 52 -16.17 10.05 11.02
CA ASP A 52 -16.29 11.50 10.76
C ASP A 52 -15.17 12.30 11.45
N GLN A 53 -14.77 11.93 12.68
CA GLN A 53 -13.60 12.50 13.34
C GLN A 53 -12.31 12.22 12.55
N TYR A 54 -12.16 11.02 12.00
CA TYR A 54 -11.03 10.64 11.17
C TYR A 54 -10.97 11.48 9.88
N GLU A 55 -12.10 11.66 9.19
CA GLU A 55 -12.17 12.53 8.01
C GLU A 55 -11.82 13.99 8.32
N LYS A 56 -12.09 14.45 9.55
CA LYS A 56 -11.74 15.80 10.04
C LYS A 56 -10.31 15.91 10.59
N GLY A 57 -9.56 14.82 10.67
CA GLY A 57 -8.23 14.77 11.28
C GLY A 57 -8.25 14.91 12.82
N GLU A 58 -9.40 14.67 13.46
CA GLU A 58 -9.59 14.68 14.92
C GLU A 58 -9.34 13.29 15.53
N ALA A 59 -9.44 12.23 14.73
CA ALA A 59 -9.10 10.85 15.07
C ALA A 59 -8.14 10.25 14.02
N PHE A 60 -7.40 9.21 14.40
CA PHE A 60 -6.43 8.54 13.53
C PHE A 60 -6.67 7.03 13.49
N VAL A 61 -5.92 6.29 12.67
CA VAL A 61 -6.11 4.83 12.51
C VAL A 61 -6.17 4.05 13.84
N PRO A 62 -5.33 4.30 14.86
CA PRO A 62 -5.48 3.67 16.18
C PRO A 62 -6.88 3.80 16.79
N ASN A 63 -7.52 4.98 16.64
CA ASN A 63 -8.87 5.21 17.15
C ASN A 63 -9.90 4.36 16.40
N LEU A 64 -9.77 4.25 15.08
CA LEU A 64 -10.66 3.41 14.26
C LEU A 64 -10.55 1.93 14.65
N LEU A 65 -9.33 1.45 14.94
CA LEU A 65 -9.09 0.08 15.35
C LEU A 65 -9.71 -0.23 16.71
N LEU A 66 -9.55 0.66 17.70
CA LEU A 66 -10.19 0.53 19.01
C LEU A 66 -11.71 0.61 18.92
N ALA A 67 -12.25 1.57 18.17
CA ALA A 67 -13.68 1.70 17.95
C ALA A 67 -14.30 0.47 17.27
N SER A 68 -13.58 -0.10 16.28
CA SER A 68 -13.97 -1.35 15.63
C SER A 68 -14.00 -2.52 16.62
N GLY A 69 -12.98 -2.63 17.50
CA GLY A 69 -12.95 -3.61 18.60
C GLY A 69 -14.18 -3.52 19.49
N ALA A 70 -14.48 -2.31 19.99
CA ALA A 70 -15.61 -2.07 20.89
C ALA A 70 -16.96 -2.35 20.22
N MET A 71 -17.07 -1.96 18.94
CA MET A 71 -18.24 -2.29 18.13
C MET A 71 -18.43 -3.80 18.01
N TYR A 72 -17.37 -4.56 17.74
CA TYR A 72 -17.46 -6.02 17.64
C TYR A 72 -17.79 -6.69 18.97
N ALA A 73 -17.19 -6.24 20.07
CA ALA A 73 -17.48 -6.75 21.41
C ALA A 73 -18.98 -6.60 21.75
N GLY A 74 -19.56 -5.42 21.48
CA GLY A 74 -21.01 -5.21 21.61
C GLY A 74 -21.85 -6.05 20.62
N MET A 75 -21.40 -6.18 19.37
CA MET A 75 -22.11 -6.98 18.36
C MET A 75 -22.15 -8.47 18.72
N ASP A 76 -21.09 -9.02 19.30
CA ASP A 76 -21.02 -10.43 19.70
C ASP A 76 -22.04 -10.76 20.79
N ILE A 77 -22.37 -9.79 21.66
CA ILE A 77 -23.44 -9.90 22.65
C ILE A 77 -24.83 -9.79 22.01
N LEU A 78 -25.03 -8.84 21.09
CA LEU A 78 -26.36 -8.52 20.55
C LEU A 78 -26.82 -9.47 19.45
N THR A 79 -25.91 -9.92 18.59
CA THR A 79 -26.19 -10.73 17.40
C THR A 79 -26.97 -12.02 17.72
N PRO A 80 -26.63 -12.80 18.76
CA PRO A 80 -27.37 -14.03 19.11
C PRO A 80 -28.85 -13.81 19.46
N TYR A 81 -29.24 -12.58 19.83
CA TYR A 81 -30.60 -12.23 20.22
C TYR A 81 -31.42 -11.62 19.07
N MET A 82 -30.82 -11.43 17.90
CA MET A 82 -31.57 -11.05 16.71
C MET A 82 -32.53 -12.18 16.34
N LYS A 83 -33.82 -11.85 16.18
CA LYS A 83 -34.82 -12.83 15.77
C LYS A 83 -34.50 -13.31 14.36
N ALA A 84 -34.14 -14.60 14.24
CA ALA A 84 -34.11 -15.25 12.95
C ALA A 84 -35.53 -15.22 12.36
N ALA A 85 -35.69 -14.75 11.13
CA ALA A 85 -36.94 -14.95 10.41
C ALA A 85 -37.21 -16.46 10.33
N GLU A 86 -38.41 -16.92 10.70
CA GLU A 86 -38.87 -18.29 10.42
C GLU A 86 -39.08 -18.43 8.91
N SER A 87 -38.00 -18.45 8.13
CA SER A 87 -38.04 -18.82 6.73
C SER A 87 -37.75 -20.32 6.64
N GLY A 88 -38.66 -21.08 6.02
CA GLY A 88 -38.50 -22.53 5.82
C GLY A 88 -37.38 -22.91 4.84
N LEU A 89 -36.50 -21.97 4.48
CA LEU A 89 -35.40 -22.10 3.51
C LEU A 89 -34.10 -21.65 4.18
N GLN A 90 -33.27 -22.61 4.61
CA GLN A 90 -31.88 -22.35 5.00
C GLN A 90 -31.01 -22.17 3.75
N ALA A 91 -31.03 -20.97 3.17
CA ALA A 91 -30.10 -20.61 2.10
C ALA A 91 -28.67 -20.52 2.64
N VAL A 92 -27.69 -20.94 1.84
CA VAL A 92 -26.26 -20.90 2.18
C VAL A 92 -25.61 -19.76 1.42
N GLY A 93 -24.92 -18.85 2.11
CA GLY A 93 -24.21 -17.73 1.50
C GLY A 93 -22.71 -17.78 1.80
N VAL A 94 -21.88 -17.28 0.89
CA VAL A 94 -20.47 -16.95 1.13
C VAL A 94 -20.34 -15.44 1.22
N ILE A 95 -19.55 -14.94 2.16
CA ILE A 95 -19.25 -13.52 2.29
C ILE A 95 -17.76 -13.28 2.59
N GLY A 96 -17.17 -12.23 2.00
CA GLY A 96 -15.76 -11.88 2.20
C GLY A 96 -15.42 -10.48 1.69
N THR A 97 -14.38 -9.87 2.24
CA THR A 97 -13.76 -8.66 1.64
C THR A 97 -12.74 -9.13 0.60
N ILE A 98 -12.78 -8.55 -0.60
CA ILE A 98 -11.99 -9.02 -1.76
C ILE A 98 -10.49 -8.87 -1.52
N GLU A 99 -9.69 -9.69 -2.21
CA GLU A 99 -8.22 -9.64 -2.19
C GLU A 99 -7.67 -8.20 -2.31
N GLY A 100 -6.74 -7.87 -1.42
CA GLY A 100 -6.12 -6.57 -1.26
C GLY A 100 -6.89 -5.60 -0.36
N ASP A 101 -8.07 -5.97 0.14
CA ASP A 101 -8.92 -5.11 0.95
C ASP A 101 -9.21 -5.71 2.34
N VAL A 102 -8.79 -4.98 3.37
CA VAL A 102 -8.87 -5.41 4.77
C VAL A 102 -10.11 -4.88 5.49
N HIS A 103 -10.91 -4.03 4.85
CA HIS A 103 -12.04 -3.38 5.51
C HIS A 103 -13.23 -4.33 5.64
N ASP A 104 -13.62 -4.67 6.86
CA ASP A 104 -14.54 -5.78 7.11
C ASP A 104 -15.77 -5.41 7.96
N ILE A 105 -15.86 -4.19 8.47
CA ILE A 105 -16.97 -3.69 9.30
C ILE A 105 -18.31 -3.78 8.54
N GLY A 106 -18.36 -3.21 7.34
CA GLY A 106 -19.56 -3.25 6.50
C GLY A 106 -19.96 -4.68 6.13
N LYS A 107 -18.98 -5.52 5.79
CA LYS A 107 -19.16 -6.95 5.53
C LYS A 107 -19.77 -7.67 6.74
N ASN A 108 -19.26 -7.43 7.95
CA ASN A 108 -19.73 -8.07 9.18
C ASN A 108 -21.14 -7.62 9.56
N LEU A 109 -21.52 -6.37 9.30
CA LEU A 109 -22.91 -5.92 9.41
C LEU A 109 -23.81 -6.67 8.43
N VAL A 110 -23.44 -6.77 7.15
CA VAL A 110 -24.21 -7.52 6.13
C VAL A 110 -24.35 -9.00 6.52
N LYS A 111 -23.26 -9.65 6.95
CA LYS A 111 -23.27 -11.03 7.46
C LYS A 111 -24.28 -11.21 8.60
N THR A 112 -24.26 -10.28 9.55
CA THR A 112 -25.14 -10.32 10.73
C THR A 112 -26.61 -10.21 10.32
N MET A 113 -26.93 -9.29 9.39
CA MET A 113 -28.29 -9.12 8.89
C MET A 113 -28.76 -10.34 8.07
N LEU A 114 -27.92 -10.86 7.18
CA LEU A 114 -28.23 -12.08 6.43
C LEU A 114 -28.47 -13.28 7.35
N SER A 115 -27.66 -13.43 8.40
CA SER A 115 -27.82 -14.51 9.38
C SER A 115 -29.16 -14.42 10.11
N ALA A 116 -29.59 -13.22 10.52
CA ALA A 116 -30.95 -13.03 11.04
C ALA A 116 -32.05 -13.14 9.99
N GLY A 117 -31.73 -12.89 8.71
CA GLY A 117 -32.60 -13.21 7.57
C GLY A 117 -32.78 -14.70 7.31
N GLY A 118 -32.11 -15.58 8.07
CA GLY A 118 -32.21 -17.04 7.96
C GLY A 118 -31.13 -17.69 7.08
N PHE A 119 -30.12 -16.92 6.64
CA PHE A 119 -29.01 -17.48 5.87
C PHE A 119 -28.01 -18.19 6.77
N LYS A 120 -27.48 -19.32 6.28
CA LYS A 120 -26.25 -19.93 6.79
C LYS A 120 -25.06 -19.29 6.08
N MET A 121 -24.44 -18.30 6.72
CA MET A 121 -23.30 -17.58 6.14
C MET A 121 -21.97 -18.31 6.41
N ILE A 122 -21.16 -18.44 5.35
CA ILE A 122 -19.77 -18.86 5.38
C ILE A 122 -18.93 -17.59 5.20
N ASP A 123 -18.33 -17.14 6.29
CA ASP A 123 -17.47 -15.94 6.30
C ASP A 123 -16.04 -16.33 5.95
N LEU A 124 -15.52 -15.79 4.85
CA LEU A 124 -14.16 -16.03 4.40
C LEU A 124 -13.13 -15.12 5.07
N GLY A 125 -13.59 -14.06 5.76
CA GLY A 125 -12.76 -13.03 6.37
C GLY A 125 -12.59 -11.79 5.50
N ALA A 126 -11.48 -11.08 5.74
CA ALA A 126 -11.00 -9.96 4.94
C ALA A 126 -9.76 -10.39 4.14
N ASP A 127 -9.37 -9.59 3.14
CA ASP A 127 -8.25 -9.89 2.23
C ASP A 127 -8.31 -11.32 1.67
N VAL A 128 -9.47 -11.66 1.08
CA VAL A 128 -9.78 -13.04 0.69
C VAL A 128 -9.26 -13.30 -0.73
N PRO A 129 -8.37 -14.28 -0.92
CA PRO A 129 -7.92 -14.68 -2.25
C PRO A 129 -9.08 -15.00 -3.18
N ILE A 130 -8.98 -14.56 -4.42
CA ILE A 130 -10.05 -14.67 -5.43
C ILE A 130 -10.56 -16.11 -5.52
N GLU A 131 -9.66 -17.09 -5.60
CA GLU A 131 -9.97 -18.52 -5.78
C GLU A 131 -10.83 -19.07 -4.63
N LYS A 132 -10.64 -18.58 -3.41
CA LYS A 132 -11.33 -19.07 -2.22
C LYS A 132 -12.84 -18.85 -2.28
N PHE A 133 -13.29 -17.77 -2.94
CA PHE A 133 -14.72 -17.55 -3.19
C PHE A 133 -15.30 -18.65 -4.07
N ILE A 134 -14.60 -19.01 -5.15
CA ILE A 134 -15.05 -19.99 -6.13
C ILE A 134 -15.05 -21.40 -5.52
N GLU A 135 -13.96 -21.78 -4.84
CA GLU A 135 -13.84 -23.07 -4.17
C GLU A 135 -14.96 -23.27 -3.15
N THR A 136 -15.12 -22.31 -2.24
CA THR A 136 -16.15 -22.37 -1.19
C THR A 136 -17.55 -22.42 -1.78
N ALA A 137 -17.82 -21.64 -2.84
CA ALA A 137 -19.10 -21.62 -3.52
C ALA A 137 -19.46 -22.98 -4.12
N LYS A 138 -18.49 -23.64 -4.78
CA LYS A 138 -18.64 -24.97 -5.38
C LYS A 138 -18.84 -26.06 -4.34
N GLU A 139 -17.98 -26.09 -3.31
CA GLU A 139 -18.01 -27.10 -2.26
C GLU A 139 -19.34 -27.10 -1.50
N ASN A 140 -19.86 -25.90 -1.21
CA ASN A 140 -21.08 -25.74 -0.42
C ASN A 140 -22.35 -25.59 -1.28
N LYS A 141 -22.18 -25.49 -2.61
CA LYS A 141 -23.24 -25.25 -3.59
C LYS A 141 -24.13 -24.08 -3.15
N VAL A 142 -23.50 -22.93 -2.96
CA VAL A 142 -24.14 -21.79 -2.29
C VAL A 142 -25.24 -21.14 -3.13
N ASP A 143 -26.08 -20.38 -2.44
CA ASP A 143 -27.20 -19.61 -3.00
C ASP A 143 -26.80 -18.16 -3.24
N LEU A 144 -25.85 -17.64 -2.45
CA LEU A 144 -25.38 -16.27 -2.49
C LEU A 144 -23.85 -16.21 -2.38
N ILE A 145 -23.23 -15.35 -3.17
CA ILE A 145 -21.90 -14.78 -2.91
C ILE A 145 -22.09 -13.29 -2.62
N SER A 146 -21.54 -12.81 -1.51
CA SER A 146 -21.49 -11.40 -1.15
C SER A 146 -20.03 -10.94 -1.05
N MET A 147 -19.62 -10.00 -1.90
CA MET A 147 -18.26 -9.45 -1.89
C MET A 147 -18.27 -8.01 -1.41
N SER A 148 -17.30 -7.63 -0.58
CA SER A 148 -17.10 -6.25 -0.13
C SER A 148 -15.76 -5.69 -0.59
N ALA A 149 -15.74 -4.40 -0.96
CA ALA A 149 -14.51 -3.61 -1.16
C ALA A 149 -14.76 -2.16 -0.76
N LEU A 150 -13.87 -1.59 0.04
CA LEU A 150 -13.87 -0.17 0.39
C LEU A 150 -12.86 0.62 -0.47
N MET A 151 -11.86 -0.03 -1.04
CA MET A 151 -10.85 0.61 -1.88
C MET A 151 -11.19 0.47 -3.37
N THR A 152 -11.11 1.56 -4.13
CA THR A 152 -11.38 1.53 -5.58
C THR A 152 -10.38 0.68 -6.36
N THR A 153 -9.16 0.53 -5.84
CA THR A 153 -8.10 -0.30 -6.43
C THR A 153 -8.43 -1.80 -6.35
N THR A 154 -9.10 -2.24 -5.29
CA THR A 154 -9.41 -3.65 -5.02
C THR A 154 -10.73 -4.09 -5.63
N MET A 155 -11.64 -3.14 -5.94
CA MET A 155 -12.92 -3.41 -6.62
C MET A 155 -12.74 -4.27 -7.87
N THR A 156 -11.70 -4.03 -8.69
CA THR A 156 -11.43 -4.78 -9.93
C THR A 156 -11.29 -6.30 -9.71
N ASN A 157 -10.95 -6.74 -8.51
CA ASN A 157 -10.89 -8.17 -8.17
C ASN A 157 -12.28 -8.81 -8.06
N MET A 158 -13.35 -8.04 -7.82
CA MET A 158 -14.74 -8.55 -7.86
C MET A 158 -15.13 -9.01 -9.27
N GLU A 159 -14.71 -8.28 -10.30
CA GLU A 159 -14.92 -8.66 -11.71
C GLU A 159 -14.23 -9.99 -12.01
N LYS A 160 -12.98 -10.17 -11.54
CA LYS A 160 -12.23 -11.42 -11.71
C LYS A 160 -12.94 -12.62 -11.08
N VAL A 161 -13.50 -12.48 -9.87
CA VAL A 161 -14.31 -13.54 -9.25
C VAL A 161 -15.47 -13.93 -10.18
N ILE A 162 -16.21 -12.95 -10.70
CA ILE A 162 -17.35 -13.20 -11.58
C ILE A 162 -16.90 -13.84 -12.91
N GLU A 163 -15.79 -13.40 -13.50
CA GLU A 163 -15.21 -14.02 -14.69
C GLU A 163 -14.87 -15.49 -14.46
N ILE A 164 -14.26 -15.84 -13.34
CA ILE A 164 -13.93 -17.25 -13.01
C ILE A 164 -15.22 -18.06 -12.76
N LEU A 165 -16.23 -17.48 -12.10
CA LEU A 165 -17.54 -18.15 -11.95
C LEU A 165 -18.19 -18.44 -13.31
N GLN A 166 -18.03 -17.55 -14.29
CA GLN A 166 -18.51 -17.74 -15.66
C GLN A 166 -17.68 -18.81 -16.39
N GLU A 167 -16.35 -18.79 -16.23
CA GLU A 167 -15.44 -19.80 -16.79
C GLU A 167 -15.75 -21.21 -16.29
N GLU A 168 -16.01 -21.33 -14.99
CA GLU A 168 -16.41 -22.58 -14.36
C GLU A 168 -17.85 -22.98 -14.71
N GLY A 169 -18.62 -22.09 -15.34
CA GLY A 169 -20.01 -22.32 -15.76
C GLY A 169 -21.03 -22.30 -14.62
N ILE A 170 -20.65 -21.78 -13.46
CA ILE A 170 -21.47 -21.79 -12.24
C ILE A 170 -22.04 -20.42 -11.86
N ARG A 171 -21.71 -19.34 -12.59
CA ARG A 171 -22.21 -17.99 -12.31
C ARG A 171 -23.74 -17.92 -12.16
N ASP A 172 -24.47 -18.64 -13.00
CA ASP A 172 -25.94 -18.66 -13.00
C ASP A 172 -26.52 -19.61 -11.91
N SER A 173 -25.68 -20.31 -11.13
CA SER A 173 -26.10 -21.24 -10.07
C SER A 173 -26.36 -20.55 -8.72
N MET A 174 -26.09 -19.25 -8.61
CA MET A 174 -26.22 -18.46 -7.38
C MET A 174 -26.45 -16.98 -7.71
N VAL A 175 -26.89 -16.21 -6.72
CA VAL A 175 -26.89 -14.75 -6.80
C VAL A 175 -25.56 -14.19 -6.31
N VAL A 176 -25.08 -13.11 -6.94
CA VAL A 176 -23.84 -12.42 -6.62
C VAL A 176 -24.16 -10.97 -6.26
N MET A 177 -23.98 -10.62 -5.00
CA MET A 177 -24.12 -9.26 -4.49
C MET A 177 -22.75 -8.66 -4.23
N VAL A 178 -22.55 -7.41 -4.63
CA VAL A 178 -21.33 -6.65 -4.32
C VAL A 178 -21.68 -5.42 -3.48
N GLY A 179 -20.74 -4.92 -2.68
CA GLY A 179 -20.99 -3.74 -1.86
C GLY A 179 -19.72 -3.10 -1.29
N GLY A 180 -19.93 -1.98 -0.61
CA GLY A 180 -18.87 -1.12 -0.08
C GLY A 180 -19.02 0.31 -0.59
N ALA A 181 -18.45 1.28 0.13
CA ALA A 181 -18.68 2.70 -0.13
C ALA A 181 -18.45 3.16 -1.59
N PRO A 182 -17.42 2.69 -2.33
CA PRO A 182 -17.21 3.11 -3.71
C PRO A 182 -18.04 2.34 -4.75
N VAL A 183 -18.77 1.29 -4.35
CA VAL A 183 -19.50 0.40 -5.29
C VAL A 183 -20.82 1.05 -5.71
N SER A 184 -20.89 1.51 -6.97
CA SER A 184 -22.13 2.01 -7.57
C SER A 184 -22.94 0.88 -8.23
N GLU A 185 -24.25 1.13 -8.45
CA GLU A 185 -25.12 0.21 -9.18
C GLU A 185 -24.66 0.00 -10.63
N GLU A 186 -24.14 1.06 -11.26
CA GLU A 186 -23.55 1.01 -12.60
C GLU A 186 -22.31 0.10 -12.62
N TYR A 187 -21.44 0.21 -11.62
CA TYR A 187 -20.26 -0.65 -11.49
C TYR A 187 -20.67 -2.11 -11.28
N ALA A 188 -21.55 -2.38 -10.30
CA ALA A 188 -22.04 -3.72 -10.00
C ALA A 188 -22.64 -4.41 -11.24
N THR A 189 -23.49 -3.69 -11.99
CA THR A 189 -24.07 -4.18 -13.24
C THR A 189 -23.00 -4.39 -14.32
N GLY A 190 -22.04 -3.47 -14.43
CA GLY A 190 -20.96 -3.51 -15.41
C GLY A 190 -20.05 -4.73 -15.28
N ILE A 191 -19.79 -5.18 -14.05
CA ILE A 191 -18.98 -6.39 -13.78
C ILE A 191 -19.81 -7.68 -13.77
N GLY A 192 -21.12 -7.59 -13.97
CA GLY A 192 -22.03 -8.75 -14.01
C GLY A 192 -22.45 -9.27 -12.64
N ALA A 193 -22.43 -8.44 -11.59
CA ALA A 193 -23.09 -8.74 -10.31
C ALA A 193 -24.61 -8.52 -10.43
N ASP A 194 -25.38 -9.17 -9.55
CA ASP A 194 -26.85 -9.09 -9.56
C ASP A 194 -27.39 -7.86 -8.83
N SER A 195 -26.70 -7.36 -7.79
CA SER A 195 -27.04 -6.08 -7.15
C SER A 195 -25.92 -5.50 -6.26
N THR A 196 -26.12 -4.26 -5.85
CA THR A 196 -25.50 -3.60 -4.71
C THR A 196 -26.57 -2.85 -3.91
N HIS A 197 -26.33 -2.62 -2.61
CA HIS A 197 -27.30 -1.98 -1.72
C HIS A 197 -26.64 -0.96 -0.78
N PRO A 198 -27.38 0.09 -0.37
CA PRO A 198 -26.83 1.19 0.40
C PRO A 198 -26.49 0.82 1.86
N ASP A 199 -27.14 -0.22 2.42
CA ASP A 199 -26.89 -0.67 3.78
C ASP A 199 -27.19 -2.17 3.96
N ALA A 200 -26.78 -2.70 5.12
CA ALA A 200 -26.89 -4.11 5.45
C ALA A 200 -28.34 -4.63 5.50
N MET A 201 -29.31 -3.79 5.88
CA MET A 201 -30.71 -4.19 5.95
C MET A 201 -31.30 -4.34 4.55
N HIS A 202 -31.07 -3.37 3.67
CA HIS A 202 -31.50 -3.45 2.27
C HIS A 202 -30.80 -4.60 1.53
N ALA A 203 -29.50 -4.81 1.80
CA ALA A 203 -28.75 -5.94 1.27
C ALA A 203 -29.37 -7.29 1.68
N SER A 204 -29.68 -7.46 2.98
CA SER A 204 -30.32 -8.68 3.47
C SER A 204 -31.72 -8.88 2.92
N ALA A 205 -32.53 -7.82 2.86
CA ALA A 205 -33.89 -7.89 2.35
C ALA A 205 -33.92 -8.28 0.86
N TRP A 206 -33.05 -7.67 0.04
CA TRP A 206 -32.92 -8.04 -1.36
C TRP A 206 -32.43 -9.48 -1.52
N ALA A 207 -31.40 -9.88 -0.77
CA ALA A 207 -30.87 -11.23 -0.88
C ALA A 207 -31.94 -12.29 -0.57
N SER A 208 -32.75 -12.07 0.46
CA SER A 208 -33.88 -12.94 0.82
C SER A 208 -34.93 -13.07 -0.29
N GLU A 209 -35.17 -12.03 -1.08
CA GLU A 209 -36.09 -12.11 -2.23
C GLU A 209 -35.42 -12.73 -3.46
N ALA A 210 -34.19 -12.33 -3.77
CA ALA A 210 -33.45 -12.79 -4.95
C ALA A 210 -33.24 -14.31 -4.95
N ILE A 211 -33.00 -14.92 -3.78
CA ILE A 211 -32.83 -16.38 -3.69
C ILE A 211 -34.12 -17.17 -3.95
N LYS A 212 -35.31 -16.57 -3.81
CA LYS A 212 -36.59 -17.25 -4.06
C LYS A 212 -36.82 -17.46 -5.55
N GLU A 213 -36.19 -16.63 -6.38
CA GLU A 213 -36.22 -16.73 -7.84
C GLU A 213 -35.24 -17.79 -8.37
N LEU A 214 -34.36 -18.34 -7.53
CA LEU A 214 -33.43 -19.39 -7.93
C LEU A 214 -34.17 -20.72 -8.18
N GLU A 215 -33.78 -21.39 -9.27
CA GLU A 215 -34.19 -22.78 -9.51
C GLU A 215 -33.78 -23.71 -8.34
N PRO A 216 -34.42 -24.88 -8.17
CA PRO A 216 -34.02 -25.86 -7.17
C PRO A 216 -32.51 -26.16 -7.23
N LYS A 217 -31.87 -26.25 -6.06
CA LYS A 217 -30.42 -26.39 -5.91
C LYS A 217 -29.83 -27.49 -6.80
N ASP A 218 -30.46 -28.67 -6.85
CA ASP A 218 -29.99 -29.78 -7.69
C ASP A 218 -30.10 -29.52 -9.20
N ALA A 219 -31.05 -28.68 -9.64
CA ALA A 219 -31.20 -28.32 -11.04
C ALA A 219 -30.08 -27.36 -11.46
N ARG A 220 -29.88 -26.26 -10.73
CA ARG A 220 -28.88 -25.23 -11.08
C ARG A 220 -27.43 -25.64 -10.84
N TRP A 221 -27.18 -26.61 -9.97
CA TRP A 221 -25.86 -27.24 -9.78
C TRP A 221 -25.68 -28.55 -10.57
N SER A 222 -26.62 -28.88 -11.46
CA SER A 222 -26.50 -30.07 -12.32
C SER A 222 -25.37 -29.91 -13.34
N GLU A 223 -24.73 -31.02 -13.69
CA GLU A 223 -23.70 -31.05 -14.74
C GLU A 223 -24.19 -30.45 -16.07
N VAL A 224 -25.47 -30.62 -16.38
CA VAL A 224 -26.11 -30.03 -17.57
C VAL A 224 -26.09 -28.51 -17.51
N LYS A 225 -26.53 -27.90 -16.40
CA LYS A 225 -26.55 -26.43 -16.24
C LYS A 225 -25.13 -25.86 -16.22
N VAL A 226 -24.20 -26.52 -15.53
CA VAL A 226 -22.79 -26.10 -15.51
C VAL A 226 -22.17 -26.13 -16.91
N ASN A 227 -22.40 -27.20 -17.68
CA ASN A 227 -21.91 -27.28 -19.06
C ASN A 227 -22.54 -26.23 -19.98
N LEU A 228 -23.83 -25.93 -19.81
CA LEU A 228 -24.48 -24.84 -20.54
C LEU A 228 -23.88 -23.48 -20.18
N GLY A 229 -23.56 -23.24 -18.91
CA GLY A 229 -22.84 -22.04 -18.45
C GLY A 229 -21.47 -21.90 -19.13
N LYS A 230 -20.70 -22.99 -19.23
CA LYS A 230 -19.41 -23.00 -19.95
C LYS A 230 -19.56 -22.69 -21.44
N ILE A 231 -20.63 -23.17 -22.09
CA ILE A 231 -20.92 -22.84 -23.49
C ILE A 231 -21.23 -21.36 -23.63
N LYS A 232 -22.11 -20.82 -22.78
CA LYS A 232 -22.44 -19.38 -22.72
C LYS A 232 -21.18 -18.52 -22.55
N TYR A 233 -20.27 -18.90 -21.66
CA TYR A 233 -19.00 -18.19 -21.46
C TYR A 233 -18.08 -18.27 -22.68
N ARG A 234 -17.96 -19.43 -23.34
CA ARG A 234 -17.18 -19.55 -24.58
C ARG A 234 -17.71 -18.66 -25.70
N GLU A 235 -19.03 -18.46 -25.79
CA GLU A 235 -19.62 -17.51 -26.75
C GLU A 235 -19.31 -16.04 -26.40
N ILE A 236 -19.21 -15.72 -25.11
CA ILE A 236 -18.75 -14.40 -24.63
C ILE A 236 -17.26 -14.21 -24.98
N LEU A 237 -16.42 -15.20 -24.69
CA LEU A 237 -14.99 -15.19 -25.04
C LEU A 237 -14.74 -15.16 -26.54
N ALA A 238 -15.53 -15.84 -27.36
CA ALA A 238 -15.40 -15.76 -28.82
C ALA A 238 -15.61 -14.33 -29.37
N LYS A 239 -16.22 -13.45 -28.57
CA LYS A 239 -16.37 -12.02 -28.85
C LYS A 239 -15.31 -11.14 -28.16
N LYS A 240 -14.59 -11.66 -27.16
CA LYS A 240 -13.54 -10.98 -26.37
C LYS A 240 -12.18 -11.44 -26.89
N VAL A 241 -11.41 -10.58 -27.57
CA VAL A 241 -10.06 -10.93 -28.08
C VAL A 241 -9.17 -11.33 -26.89
N VAL A 242 -8.76 -12.60 -26.80
CA VAL A 242 -7.91 -13.12 -25.72
C VAL A 242 -6.43 -12.87 -26.08
N SER A 243 -5.72 -12.11 -25.25
CA SER A 243 -4.25 -12.03 -25.29
C SER A 243 -3.64 -13.05 -24.32
N GLU A 244 -2.61 -13.79 -24.74
CA GLU A 244 -1.77 -14.58 -23.83
C GLU A 244 -1.22 -13.71 -22.69
N LYS A 245 -1.01 -14.30 -21.49
CA LYS A 245 -0.28 -13.66 -20.38
C LYS A 245 1.19 -13.50 -20.77
N VAL A 246 1.50 -12.39 -21.41
CA VAL A 246 2.85 -11.94 -21.75
C VAL A 246 3.40 -11.16 -20.55
N ASP A 247 4.64 -11.45 -20.09
CA ASP A 247 5.35 -10.54 -19.18
C ASP A 247 5.79 -9.31 -19.99
N ILE A 248 4.87 -8.34 -20.04
CA ILE A 248 5.03 -7.08 -20.77
C ILE A 248 6.31 -6.37 -20.35
N GLY A 249 6.72 -6.48 -19.08
CA GLY A 249 7.92 -5.82 -18.61
C GLY A 249 9.20 -6.48 -19.15
N LEU A 250 9.26 -7.81 -19.22
CA LEU A 250 10.42 -8.51 -19.80
C LEU A 250 10.55 -8.24 -21.30
N GLU A 251 9.44 -8.28 -22.05
CA GLU A 251 9.46 -7.92 -23.47
C GLU A 251 9.92 -6.48 -23.67
N THR A 252 9.43 -5.57 -22.84
CA THR A 252 9.81 -4.17 -22.89
C THR A 252 11.28 -3.98 -22.56
N ALA A 253 11.81 -4.68 -21.55
CA ALA A 253 13.23 -4.65 -21.22
C ALA A 253 14.09 -5.03 -22.44
N ASN A 254 13.73 -6.10 -23.15
CA ASN A 254 14.45 -6.54 -24.34
C ASN A 254 14.41 -5.51 -25.47
N LYS A 255 13.23 -4.90 -25.73
CA LYS A 255 13.10 -3.81 -26.71
C LYS A 255 13.97 -2.61 -26.36
N ILE A 256 14.00 -2.21 -25.09
CA ILE A 256 14.82 -1.09 -24.61
C ILE A 256 16.32 -1.41 -24.75
N LYS A 257 16.75 -2.65 -24.44
CA LYS A 257 18.13 -3.09 -24.64
C LYS A 257 18.54 -3.00 -26.10
N GLU A 258 17.73 -3.54 -26.99
CA GLU A 258 17.98 -3.51 -28.44
C GLU A 258 18.06 -2.07 -28.96
N GLU A 259 17.15 -1.19 -28.54
CA GLU A 259 17.21 0.23 -28.86
C GLU A 259 18.53 0.83 -28.36
N PHE A 260 18.83 0.72 -27.07
CA PHE A 260 20.05 1.27 -26.47
C PHE A 260 21.32 0.75 -27.14
N GLU A 261 21.41 -0.54 -27.47
CA GLU A 261 22.60 -1.11 -28.13
C GLU A 261 22.75 -0.62 -29.57
N SER A 262 21.65 -0.22 -30.22
CA SER A 262 21.67 0.30 -31.59
C SER A 262 22.05 1.79 -31.67
N ILE A 263 21.57 2.62 -30.74
CA ILE A 263 21.73 4.08 -30.80
C ILE A 263 22.59 4.66 -29.68
N GLY A 264 22.81 3.93 -28.59
CA GLY A 264 23.43 4.43 -27.36
C GLY A 264 22.56 5.46 -26.64
N VAL A 265 23.21 6.30 -25.83
CA VAL A 265 22.56 7.44 -25.18
C VAL A 265 22.19 8.50 -26.23
N LYS A 266 20.91 8.91 -26.27
CA LYS A 266 20.38 9.84 -27.28
C LYS A 266 21.06 11.20 -27.27
N ASN A 267 21.43 11.72 -26.09
CA ASN A 267 22.06 13.03 -25.91
C ASN A 267 23.30 12.91 -25.03
N LYS A 268 24.45 13.39 -25.51
CA LYS A 268 25.65 13.45 -24.68
C LYS A 268 25.52 14.58 -23.67
N GLU A 269 25.48 14.23 -22.39
CA GLU A 269 25.29 15.17 -21.28
C GLU A 269 26.63 15.80 -20.85
N GLU A 270 26.56 16.99 -20.23
CA GLU A 270 27.75 17.71 -19.75
C GLU A 270 28.22 17.21 -18.40
N MET A 271 27.30 16.70 -17.58
CA MET A 271 27.58 16.15 -16.26
C MET A 271 27.43 14.63 -16.22
N THR A 272 28.23 13.98 -15.37
CA THR A 272 28.00 12.59 -15.00
C THR A 272 26.77 12.47 -14.09
N HIS A 273 26.22 11.27 -13.96
CA HIS A 273 25.09 11.00 -13.06
C HIS A 273 25.39 11.40 -11.61
N ILE A 274 26.55 10.98 -11.08
CA ILE A 274 26.96 11.31 -9.71
C ILE A 274 27.17 12.81 -9.52
N ASP A 275 27.82 13.50 -10.45
CA ASP A 275 28.06 14.95 -10.35
C ASP A 275 26.73 15.71 -10.32
N ARG A 276 25.77 15.29 -11.15
CA ARG A 276 24.44 15.91 -11.24
C ARG A 276 23.66 15.72 -9.95
N THR A 277 23.60 14.48 -9.45
CA THR A 277 22.86 14.13 -8.22
C THR A 277 23.44 14.82 -6.98
N VAL A 278 24.76 14.80 -6.79
CA VAL A 278 25.41 15.47 -5.66
C VAL A 278 25.28 17.00 -5.75
N SER A 279 25.35 17.56 -6.96
CA SER A 279 25.17 19.00 -7.19
C SER A 279 23.75 19.45 -6.87
N ALA A 280 22.74 18.67 -7.27
CA ALA A 280 21.34 18.93 -6.93
C ALA A 280 21.10 18.97 -5.42
N MET A 281 21.59 17.96 -4.67
CA MET A 281 21.45 17.94 -3.21
C MET A 281 22.16 19.12 -2.52
N SER A 282 23.24 19.62 -3.11
CA SER A 282 24.04 20.74 -2.59
C SER A 282 23.66 22.11 -3.17
N ASP A 283 22.55 22.20 -3.92
CA ASP A 283 22.08 23.40 -4.62
C ASP A 283 23.11 24.08 -5.55
N LYS A 284 23.92 23.28 -6.24
CA LYS A 284 24.86 23.76 -7.27
C LYS A 284 24.23 23.71 -8.65
N LYS A 285 24.69 24.56 -9.57
CA LYS A 285 24.23 24.52 -10.97
C LYS A 285 24.37 23.11 -11.56
N VAL A 286 23.34 22.69 -12.29
CA VAL A 286 23.28 21.43 -13.03
C VAL A 286 22.94 21.71 -14.49
N ASP A 287 23.31 20.78 -15.39
CA ASP A 287 22.91 20.83 -16.80
C ASP A 287 21.41 20.54 -16.99
N ARG A 288 20.83 19.71 -16.11
CA ARG A 288 19.39 19.50 -15.89
C ARG A 288 19.17 18.91 -14.50
N LEU A 289 17.93 18.94 -14.01
CA LEU A 289 17.59 18.22 -12.78
C LEU A 289 17.87 16.71 -12.92
N PRO A 290 18.36 16.03 -11.86
CA PRO A 290 18.48 14.57 -11.85
C PRO A 290 17.12 13.89 -12.02
N VAL A 291 17.11 12.69 -12.59
CA VAL A 291 15.91 11.86 -12.76
C VAL A 291 16.13 10.44 -12.25
N TYR A 292 15.19 9.99 -11.43
CA TYR A 292 15.07 8.60 -11.01
C TYR A 292 13.62 8.32 -10.64
N PRO A 293 12.79 7.76 -11.55
CA PRO A 293 11.56 7.12 -11.14
C PRO A 293 11.93 5.98 -10.18
N LEU A 294 11.23 5.82 -9.05
CA LEU A 294 11.50 4.77 -8.06
C LEU A 294 11.13 3.40 -8.64
N ALA A 295 11.91 2.91 -9.59
CA ALA A 295 11.66 1.70 -10.36
C ALA A 295 12.40 0.49 -9.77
N CYS A 296 12.67 0.47 -8.47
CA CYS A 296 13.63 -0.42 -7.80
C CYS A 296 13.45 -1.90 -8.22
N GLY A 297 12.33 -2.51 -7.82
CA GLY A 297 12.05 -3.90 -8.15
C GLY A 297 11.77 -4.16 -9.63
N VAL A 298 11.14 -3.25 -10.37
CA VAL A 298 10.78 -3.47 -11.80
C VAL A 298 12.01 -3.64 -12.71
N LEU A 299 13.16 -3.11 -12.32
CA LEU A 299 14.41 -3.20 -13.10
C LEU A 299 15.01 -4.61 -13.15
N ARG A 300 14.60 -5.52 -12.26
CA ARG A 300 14.98 -6.94 -12.30
C ARG A 300 14.72 -7.62 -13.65
N LYS A 301 13.73 -7.11 -14.39
CA LYS A 301 13.37 -7.60 -15.73
C LYS A 301 14.50 -7.38 -16.74
N PHE A 302 15.39 -6.42 -16.54
CA PHE A 302 16.61 -6.29 -17.36
C PHE A 302 17.60 -7.44 -17.12
N ALA A 303 17.65 -8.00 -15.91
CA ALA A 303 18.47 -9.18 -15.61
C ALA A 303 17.76 -10.50 -15.93
N GLY A 304 16.46 -10.48 -16.25
CA GLY A 304 15.67 -11.69 -16.51
C GLY A 304 15.46 -12.55 -15.27
N VAL A 305 15.48 -11.94 -14.09
CA VAL A 305 15.31 -12.61 -12.80
C VAL A 305 13.96 -12.25 -12.19
N ASN A 306 13.41 -13.17 -11.40
CA ASN A 306 12.20 -12.96 -10.64
C ASN A 306 12.47 -12.07 -9.40
N TYR A 307 11.42 -11.61 -8.71
CA TYR A 307 11.54 -10.74 -7.53
C TYR A 307 12.21 -11.46 -6.35
N ARG A 308 11.89 -12.73 -6.11
CA ARG A 308 12.53 -13.52 -5.06
C ARG A 308 14.06 -13.52 -5.18
N ASP A 309 14.58 -13.77 -6.37
CA ASP A 309 16.02 -13.78 -6.63
C ASP A 309 16.60 -12.36 -6.54
N TYR A 310 15.88 -11.35 -7.04
CA TYR A 310 16.25 -9.95 -6.86
C TYR A 310 16.42 -9.56 -5.38
N ALA A 311 15.54 -10.01 -4.50
CA ALA A 311 15.59 -9.71 -3.07
C ALA A 311 16.64 -10.54 -2.30
N THR A 312 16.86 -11.79 -2.69
CA THR A 312 17.62 -12.75 -1.88
C THR A 312 19.00 -13.11 -2.43
N ASN A 313 19.30 -12.79 -3.68
CA ASN A 313 20.57 -13.09 -4.33
C ASN A 313 21.33 -11.80 -4.68
N ALA A 314 22.50 -11.63 -4.05
CA ALA A 314 23.30 -10.42 -4.20
C ALA A 314 23.75 -10.15 -5.65
N GLU A 315 24.09 -11.21 -6.42
CA GLU A 315 24.49 -11.08 -7.82
C GLU A 315 23.30 -10.68 -8.69
N ALA A 316 22.13 -11.30 -8.48
CA ALA A 316 20.90 -10.94 -9.17
C ALA A 316 20.49 -9.49 -8.90
N PHE A 317 20.54 -9.04 -7.65
CA PHE A 317 20.31 -7.64 -7.26
C PHE A 317 21.27 -6.70 -7.98
N THR A 318 22.57 -7.01 -7.94
CA THR A 318 23.63 -6.21 -8.56
C THR A 318 23.44 -6.10 -10.07
N GLN A 319 23.15 -7.20 -10.76
CA GLN A 319 22.92 -7.17 -12.20
C GLN A 319 21.64 -6.40 -12.55
N SER A 320 20.59 -6.54 -11.75
CA SER A 320 19.33 -5.79 -11.92
C SER A 320 19.56 -4.29 -11.80
N ALA A 321 20.28 -3.87 -10.75
CA ALA A 321 20.63 -2.48 -10.51
C ALA A 321 21.48 -1.91 -11.65
N PHE A 322 22.52 -2.65 -12.07
CA PHE A 322 23.42 -2.23 -13.13
C PHE A 322 22.74 -2.14 -14.50
N LEU A 323 22.06 -3.20 -14.94
CA LEU A 323 21.44 -3.25 -16.26
C LEU A 323 20.29 -2.26 -16.35
N GLY A 324 19.45 -2.16 -15.31
CA GLY A 324 18.38 -1.17 -15.24
C GLY A 324 18.91 0.26 -15.35
N SER A 325 19.92 0.61 -14.55
CA SER A 325 20.53 1.94 -14.58
C SER A 325 21.21 2.26 -15.90
N LYS A 326 21.89 1.27 -16.52
CA LYS A 326 22.56 1.42 -17.80
C LYS A 326 21.57 1.65 -18.96
N TYR A 327 20.58 0.77 -19.09
CA TYR A 327 19.70 0.75 -20.27
C TYR A 327 18.62 1.83 -20.21
N LEU A 328 18.25 2.29 -19.01
CA LEU A 328 17.40 3.46 -18.84
C LEU A 328 18.17 4.76 -18.65
N ASP A 329 19.50 4.70 -18.43
CA ASP A 329 20.38 5.87 -18.32
C ASP A 329 20.00 6.80 -17.15
N MET A 330 19.68 6.22 -15.98
CA MET A 330 19.19 6.95 -14.79
C MET A 330 20.30 7.57 -13.94
N ASP A 331 20.01 8.67 -13.24
CA ASP A 331 21.02 9.46 -12.51
C ASP A 331 21.40 8.92 -11.12
N MET A 332 20.69 7.92 -10.62
CA MET A 332 20.98 7.24 -9.36
C MET A 332 20.32 5.86 -9.37
N PHE A 333 20.58 5.06 -8.34
CA PHE A 333 19.82 3.85 -8.06
C PHE A 333 19.48 3.80 -6.57
N VAL A 334 18.21 3.63 -6.23
CA VAL A 334 17.75 3.43 -4.85
C VAL A 334 17.63 1.93 -4.58
N GLY A 335 18.36 1.46 -3.58
CA GLY A 335 18.55 0.05 -3.25
C GLY A 335 17.41 -0.61 -2.48
N LEU A 336 16.17 -0.22 -2.75
CA LEU A 336 14.98 -0.85 -2.15
C LEU A 336 14.78 -2.25 -2.75
N ALA A 337 15.07 -3.29 -1.96
CA ALA A 337 14.98 -4.69 -2.39
C ALA A 337 14.03 -5.53 -1.53
N ASP A 338 14.08 -5.32 -0.21
CA ASP A 338 13.38 -6.15 0.77
C ASP A 338 13.14 -5.31 2.02
N LEU A 339 11.90 -4.83 2.19
CA LEU A 339 11.48 -4.14 3.42
C LEU A 339 11.31 -5.09 4.59
N SER A 340 11.31 -6.41 4.38
CA SER A 340 11.14 -7.41 5.44
C SER A 340 12.46 -7.98 5.97
N ALA A 341 13.59 -7.45 5.50
CA ALA A 341 14.91 -7.91 5.90
C ALA A 341 15.15 -7.77 7.41
N THR A 342 14.73 -6.66 8.03
CA THR A 342 14.95 -6.48 9.48
C THR A 342 14.04 -7.41 10.26
N SER A 343 12.76 -7.52 9.88
CA SER A 343 11.83 -8.41 10.57
C SER A 343 12.25 -9.89 10.47
N ALA A 344 12.85 -10.30 9.36
CA ALA A 344 13.47 -11.62 9.21
C ALA A 344 14.54 -11.88 10.29
N ASP A 345 15.39 -10.90 10.58
CA ASP A 345 16.50 -11.04 11.53
C ASP A 345 16.05 -11.11 12.98
N PHE A 346 14.93 -10.47 13.31
CA PHE A 346 14.24 -10.66 14.59
C PHE A 346 13.49 -12.01 14.68
N GLY A 347 13.49 -12.80 13.60
CA GLY A 347 12.94 -14.17 13.59
C GLY A 347 11.56 -14.30 12.95
N CYS A 348 11.04 -13.27 12.27
CA CYS A 348 9.80 -13.41 11.51
C CYS A 348 10.00 -14.36 10.32
N LYS A 349 8.96 -15.17 10.04
CA LYS A 349 8.92 -15.92 8.79
C LYS A 349 8.55 -14.96 7.65
N ILE A 350 9.35 -14.98 6.59
CA ILE A 350 9.15 -14.14 5.40
C ILE A 350 8.59 -14.95 4.23
N LYS A 351 7.62 -14.38 3.54
CA LYS A 351 7.14 -14.81 2.22
C LYS A 351 7.98 -14.15 1.15
N TYR A 352 8.45 -14.95 0.20
CA TYR A 352 9.15 -14.47 -1.00
C TYR A 352 8.37 -14.89 -2.25
N PRO A 353 7.38 -14.09 -2.69
CA PRO A 353 6.67 -14.34 -3.95
C PRO A 353 7.62 -14.34 -5.15
N GLU A 354 7.29 -15.05 -6.22
CA GLU A 354 8.14 -15.06 -7.42
C GLU A 354 8.21 -13.68 -8.07
N ASP A 355 7.10 -12.98 -8.25
CA ASP A 355 7.05 -11.72 -9.02
C ASP A 355 6.59 -10.49 -8.22
N ASP A 356 6.51 -10.60 -6.90
CA ASP A 356 6.05 -9.54 -6.00
C ASP A 356 6.99 -9.37 -4.79
N THR A 357 6.80 -8.27 -4.07
CA THR A 357 7.63 -7.87 -2.92
C THR A 357 7.60 -8.88 -1.76
N PRO A 358 8.72 -9.07 -1.03
CA PRO A 358 8.73 -9.88 0.18
C PRO A 358 7.88 -9.27 1.29
N SER A 359 7.30 -10.11 2.14
CA SER A 359 6.50 -9.67 3.28
C SER A 359 6.53 -10.64 4.46
N SER A 360 6.34 -10.10 5.67
CA SER A 360 6.29 -10.88 6.91
C SER A 360 4.97 -11.65 7.06
N GLU A 361 5.05 -12.96 7.31
CA GLU A 361 3.89 -13.85 7.58
C GLU A 361 3.78 -14.24 9.06
N GLY A 362 4.90 -14.26 9.78
CA GLY A 362 4.94 -14.69 11.19
C GLY A 362 5.18 -13.50 12.10
N HIS A 363 4.17 -13.09 12.88
CA HIS A 363 4.31 -12.02 13.85
C HIS A 363 4.71 -12.55 15.24
N ILE A 364 5.57 -11.80 15.93
CA ILE A 364 5.87 -12.03 17.34
C ILE A 364 4.63 -11.69 18.16
N LYS A 365 4.33 -12.52 19.17
CA LYS A 365 3.13 -12.36 20.00
C LYS A 365 3.35 -11.55 21.26
N ASP A 366 4.54 -11.55 21.83
CA ASP A 366 4.80 -10.93 23.13
C ASP A 366 5.98 -9.95 22.96
N TYR A 367 5.77 -8.68 23.29
CA TYR A 367 6.81 -7.64 23.14
C TYR A 367 8.05 -7.95 24.00
N GLU A 368 7.85 -8.61 25.14
CA GLU A 368 8.91 -9.01 26.07
C GLU A 368 9.88 -10.02 25.44
N LYS A 369 9.46 -10.74 24.38
CA LYS A 369 10.31 -11.69 23.64
C LYS A 369 11.14 -11.03 22.55
N ILE A 370 10.93 -9.74 22.28
CA ILE A 370 11.77 -9.01 21.33
C ILE A 370 13.17 -8.87 21.96
N GLU A 371 14.15 -9.46 21.30
CA GLU A 371 15.57 -9.33 21.60
C GLU A 371 16.25 -8.71 20.38
N VAL A 372 17.19 -7.78 20.61
CA VAL A 372 17.95 -7.16 19.51
C VAL A 372 18.86 -8.22 18.89
N PRO A 373 18.66 -8.60 17.61
CA PRO A 373 19.47 -9.63 17.00
C PRO A 373 20.89 -9.11 16.70
N GLU A 374 21.86 -10.03 16.66
CA GLU A 374 23.22 -9.72 16.23
C GLU A 374 23.27 -9.64 14.70
N LEU A 375 23.74 -8.51 14.16
CA LEU A 375 23.95 -8.32 12.72
C LEU A 375 25.26 -8.98 12.27
N LYS A 376 25.19 -10.08 11.50
CA LYS A 376 26.37 -10.87 11.09
C LYS A 376 26.11 -11.66 9.80
N GLU A 377 27.17 -12.25 9.24
CA GLU A 377 27.07 -13.12 8.07
C GLU A 377 25.96 -14.18 8.22
N GLY A 378 25.11 -14.28 7.19
CA GLY A 378 23.92 -15.13 7.18
C GLY A 378 22.64 -14.49 7.71
N THR A 379 22.69 -13.32 8.36
CA THR A 379 21.47 -12.52 8.64
C THR A 379 21.07 -11.73 7.40
N ARG A 380 19.76 -11.51 7.20
CA ARG A 380 19.24 -10.81 6.02
C ARG A 380 19.73 -9.38 5.92
N GLY A 381 19.79 -8.65 7.01
CA GLY A 381 20.34 -7.29 7.07
C GLY A 381 21.81 -7.25 6.64
N TYR A 382 22.63 -8.21 7.07
CA TYR A 382 24.03 -8.27 6.65
C TYR A 382 24.14 -8.55 5.15
N GLU A 383 23.40 -9.54 4.64
CA GLU A 383 23.41 -9.88 3.22
C GLU A 383 22.90 -8.72 2.34
N LEU A 384 21.91 -7.96 2.81
CA LEU A 384 21.43 -6.73 2.16
C LEU A 384 22.55 -5.69 2.02
N VAL A 385 23.34 -5.47 3.08
CA VAL A 385 24.47 -4.52 3.05
C VAL A 385 25.56 -4.99 2.09
N MET A 386 25.89 -6.28 2.10
CA MET A 386 26.91 -6.83 1.19
C MET A 386 26.46 -6.77 -0.28
N ALA A 387 25.19 -7.06 -0.56
CA ALA A 387 24.61 -6.90 -1.90
C ALA A 387 24.64 -5.43 -2.35
N SER A 388 24.32 -4.50 -1.44
CA SER A 388 24.36 -3.06 -1.68
C SER A 388 25.78 -2.58 -2.01
N LYS A 389 26.79 -3.05 -1.27
CA LYS A 389 28.20 -2.75 -1.54
C LYS A 389 28.61 -3.19 -2.93
N MET A 390 28.29 -4.43 -3.32
CA MET A 390 28.59 -4.94 -4.65
C MET A 390 27.89 -4.13 -5.76
N ALA A 391 26.61 -3.78 -5.57
CA ALA A 391 25.86 -2.95 -6.51
C ALA A 391 26.49 -1.55 -6.64
N LYS A 392 26.80 -0.90 -5.52
CA LYS A 392 27.47 0.41 -5.47
C LYS A 392 28.78 0.39 -6.23
N GLU A 393 29.66 -0.57 -5.93
CA GLU A 393 30.98 -0.67 -6.55
C GLU A 393 30.88 -0.80 -8.08
N LYS A 394 29.94 -1.63 -8.55
CA LYS A 394 29.68 -1.83 -9.98
C LYS A 394 29.14 -0.56 -10.65
N LEU A 395 28.13 0.07 -10.06
CA LEU A 395 27.50 1.28 -10.60
C LEU A 395 28.47 2.46 -10.65
N ASN A 396 29.20 2.71 -9.56
CA ASN A 396 30.18 3.80 -9.50
C ASN A 396 31.29 3.59 -10.53
N LYS A 397 31.85 2.38 -10.61
CA LYS A 397 32.99 2.08 -11.49
C LYS A 397 32.63 2.09 -12.97
N GLU A 398 31.48 1.53 -13.34
CA GLU A 398 31.13 1.31 -14.74
C GLU A 398 30.22 2.40 -15.32
N LEU A 399 29.40 3.06 -14.50
CA LEU A 399 28.42 4.06 -14.96
C LEU A 399 28.60 5.47 -14.36
N ASN A 400 29.43 5.63 -13.31
CA ASN A 400 29.45 6.85 -12.49
C ASN A 400 28.07 7.20 -11.92
N THR A 401 27.27 6.18 -11.60
CA THR A 401 25.93 6.33 -11.02
C THR A 401 26.00 6.10 -9.51
N PRO A 402 25.49 7.03 -8.68
CA PRO A 402 25.46 6.86 -7.23
C PRO A 402 24.44 5.79 -6.83
N PHE A 403 24.79 5.02 -5.81
CA PHE A 403 23.90 4.05 -5.17
C PHE A 403 23.42 4.58 -3.82
N ILE A 404 22.11 4.70 -3.68
CA ILE A 404 21.44 5.10 -2.45
C ILE A 404 21.01 3.82 -1.73
N GLY A 405 21.61 3.52 -0.59
CA GLY A 405 21.19 2.41 0.27
C GLY A 405 19.78 2.67 0.80
N PHE A 406 19.09 1.61 1.21
CA PHE A 406 17.72 1.72 1.67
C PHE A 406 17.44 0.72 2.79
N HIS A 407 16.80 1.19 3.87
CA HIS A 407 16.14 0.32 4.84
C HIS A 407 15.03 1.08 5.59
N GLU A 408 14.20 0.35 6.31
CA GLU A 408 13.10 0.86 7.13
C GLU A 408 13.55 1.57 8.41
N GLY A 409 12.66 2.43 8.95
CA GLY A 409 12.80 3.07 10.26
C GLY A 409 12.26 2.22 11.43
N PRO A 410 12.48 2.67 12.68
CA PRO A 410 12.22 1.85 13.87
C PRO A 410 10.77 1.40 14.06
N LEU A 411 9.80 2.32 13.92
CA LEU A 411 8.38 1.96 14.06
C LEU A 411 7.91 1.07 12.91
N LEU A 412 8.41 1.29 11.69
CA LEU A 412 8.09 0.43 10.54
C LEU A 412 8.58 -1.00 10.81
N THR A 413 9.83 -1.17 11.26
CA THR A 413 10.34 -2.48 11.72
C THR A 413 9.38 -3.11 12.73
N LEU A 414 9.01 -2.38 13.81
CA LEU A 414 8.14 -2.94 14.84
C LEU A 414 6.77 -3.39 14.29
N THR A 415 6.16 -2.60 13.41
CA THR A 415 4.88 -2.96 12.79
C THR A 415 4.97 -4.20 11.90
N GLN A 416 6.11 -4.44 11.25
CA GLN A 416 6.31 -5.70 10.52
C GLN A 416 6.51 -6.89 11.47
N LEU A 417 7.20 -6.67 12.59
CA LEU A 417 7.44 -7.72 13.59
C LEU A 417 6.14 -8.21 14.22
N MET A 418 5.24 -7.30 14.56
CA MET A 418 4.13 -7.56 15.48
C MET A 418 2.75 -7.47 14.83
N GLY A 419 2.67 -6.97 13.60
CA GLY A 419 1.42 -6.58 12.93
C GLY A 419 1.15 -5.09 13.14
N ALA A 420 0.90 -4.36 12.04
CA ALA A 420 0.72 -2.91 12.08
C ALA A 420 -0.53 -2.50 12.86
N ASP A 421 -1.64 -3.18 12.63
CA ASP A 421 -2.90 -3.01 13.34
C ASP A 421 -2.72 -3.11 14.85
N ARG A 422 -2.05 -4.18 15.30
CA ARG A 422 -1.79 -4.43 16.70
C ARG A 422 -0.93 -3.35 17.32
N VAL A 423 0.22 -3.03 16.71
CA VAL A 423 1.15 -2.03 17.26
C VAL A 423 0.49 -0.66 17.34
N LEU A 424 -0.25 -0.27 16.30
CA LEU A 424 -0.98 1.00 16.27
C LEU A 424 -2.04 1.07 17.37
N MET A 425 -2.75 -0.04 17.65
CA MET A 425 -3.68 -0.13 18.78
C MET A 425 -2.95 -0.05 20.13
N ASP A 426 -1.87 -0.83 20.30
CA ASP A 426 -1.08 -0.89 21.53
C ASP A 426 -0.39 0.44 21.86
N MET A 427 -0.14 1.33 20.89
CA MET A 427 0.31 2.70 21.15
C MET A 427 -0.67 3.49 22.04
N LYS A 428 -1.96 3.14 22.02
CA LYS A 428 -2.98 3.76 22.88
C LYS A 428 -3.23 2.95 24.15
N THR A 429 -3.29 1.63 24.07
CA THR A 429 -3.67 0.76 25.21
C THR A 429 -2.50 0.37 26.09
N GLN A 430 -1.30 0.18 25.52
CA GLN A 430 -0.09 -0.32 26.19
C GLN A 430 1.16 0.48 25.78
N PRO A 431 1.15 1.83 25.91
CA PRO A 431 2.17 2.70 25.31
C PRO A 431 3.60 2.41 25.79
N ASP A 432 3.78 2.07 27.06
CA ASP A 432 5.11 1.84 27.64
C ASP A 432 5.79 0.60 27.05
N VAL A 433 5.00 -0.45 26.78
CA VAL A 433 5.49 -1.69 26.18
C VAL A 433 5.90 -1.46 24.72
N VAL A 434 5.10 -0.71 23.97
CA VAL A 434 5.43 -0.31 22.60
C VAL A 434 6.71 0.53 22.56
N LEU A 435 6.85 1.50 23.46
CA LEU A 435 8.05 2.34 23.53
C LEU A 435 9.32 1.53 23.81
N GLU A 436 9.26 0.53 24.69
CA GLU A 436 10.40 -0.38 24.91
C GLU A 436 10.73 -1.19 23.65
N ALA A 437 9.71 -1.67 22.94
CA ALA A 437 9.91 -2.42 21.71
C ALA A 437 10.50 -1.56 20.58
N VAL A 438 10.02 -0.32 20.41
CA VAL A 438 10.60 0.63 19.45
C VAL A 438 12.06 0.94 19.78
N GLN A 439 12.44 1.04 21.05
CA GLN A 439 13.84 1.20 21.43
C GLN A 439 14.70 0.04 20.91
N LYS A 440 14.25 -1.21 21.06
CA LYS A 440 14.98 -2.38 20.55
C LYS A 440 15.08 -2.38 19.02
N CYS A 441 14.01 -2.00 18.32
CA CYS A 441 14.07 -1.81 16.86
C CYS A 441 15.07 -0.70 16.49
N THR A 442 15.09 0.40 17.23
CA THR A 442 16.03 1.51 17.02
C THR A 442 17.48 1.07 17.18
N ASP A 443 17.78 0.26 18.21
CA ASP A 443 19.12 -0.29 18.44
C ASP A 443 19.58 -1.14 17.24
N TYR A 444 18.69 -1.96 16.67
CA TYR A 444 18.99 -2.76 15.48
C TYR A 444 19.16 -1.91 14.22
N ILE A 445 18.26 -0.95 13.99
CA ILE A 445 18.32 -0.03 12.86
C ILE A 445 19.63 0.79 12.87
N CYS A 446 20.10 1.20 14.05
CA CYS A 446 21.40 1.87 14.18
C CYS A 446 22.56 0.93 13.81
N GLN A 447 22.54 -0.34 14.23
CA GLN A 447 23.55 -1.33 13.82
C GLN A 447 23.57 -1.53 12.30
N LEU A 448 22.39 -1.61 11.68
CA LEU A 448 22.27 -1.79 10.23
C LEU A 448 22.83 -0.59 9.46
N SER A 449 22.46 0.64 9.86
CA SER A 449 23.01 1.86 9.26
C SER A 449 24.53 1.98 9.49
N GLU A 450 25.01 1.64 10.68
CA GLU A 450 26.44 1.64 10.99
C GLU A 450 27.19 0.70 10.04
N LEU A 451 26.66 -0.51 9.80
CA LEU A 451 27.25 -1.46 8.87
C LEU A 451 27.27 -0.94 7.44
N PHE A 452 26.19 -0.30 6.97
CA PHE A 452 26.17 0.38 5.66
C PHE A 452 27.33 1.39 5.53
N PHE A 453 27.58 2.18 6.58
CA PHE A 453 28.61 3.20 6.57
C PHE A 453 30.02 2.63 6.73
N SER A 454 30.24 1.71 7.66
CA SER A 454 31.55 1.12 7.93
C SER A 454 32.07 0.30 6.75
N GLU A 455 31.17 -0.35 6.02
CA GLU A 455 31.49 -1.12 4.81
C GLU A 455 31.55 -0.27 3.54
N GLY A 456 31.15 1.01 3.63
CA GLY A 456 31.06 1.91 2.49
C GLY A 456 30.04 1.41 1.45
N ALA A 457 28.98 0.75 1.88
CA ALA A 457 28.03 0.03 1.03
C ALA A 457 27.05 0.93 0.27
N CYS A 458 27.01 2.23 0.56
CA CYS A 458 26.20 3.22 -0.15
C CYS A 458 26.92 4.57 -0.32
N ASP A 459 26.44 5.40 -1.25
CA ASP A 459 26.86 6.81 -1.41
C ASP A 459 26.02 7.76 -0.54
N ALA A 460 24.79 7.34 -0.23
CA ALA A 460 23.89 7.92 0.76
C ALA A 460 22.91 6.85 1.24
N LEU A 461 22.26 7.04 2.37
CA LEU A 461 21.33 6.06 2.95
C LEU A 461 19.95 6.69 3.14
N CYS A 462 18.94 6.06 2.55
CA CYS A 462 17.54 6.45 2.59
C CYS A 462 16.76 5.59 3.58
N ILE A 463 15.97 6.25 4.44
CA ILE A 463 15.19 5.62 5.49
C ILE A 463 13.70 5.74 5.17
N ASP A 464 12.98 4.62 5.26
CA ASP A 464 11.52 4.61 5.13
C ASP A 464 10.83 4.81 6.49
N ASN A 465 10.17 5.95 6.64
CA ASN A 465 9.40 6.33 7.83
C ASN A 465 7.88 6.29 7.59
N LEU A 466 7.37 5.28 6.87
CA LEU A 466 5.99 5.13 6.39
C LEU A 466 4.86 5.71 7.28
N TRP A 467 4.85 5.43 8.58
CA TRP A 467 3.74 5.75 9.47
C TRP A 467 3.63 7.24 9.86
N SER A 468 4.57 8.07 9.41
CA SER A 468 4.74 9.45 9.84
C SER A 468 3.84 10.46 9.11
N ASN A 469 2.53 10.20 9.09
CA ASN A 469 1.57 11.00 8.36
C ASN A 469 0.25 11.26 9.12
N ASN A 470 -0.44 12.32 8.72
CA ASN A 470 -1.69 12.80 9.34
C ASN A 470 -2.90 11.89 9.11
N VAL A 471 -2.76 10.84 8.30
CA VAL A 471 -3.80 9.82 8.16
C VAL A 471 -3.64 8.76 9.27
N ILE A 472 -2.41 8.34 9.54
CA ILE A 472 -2.13 7.26 10.50
C ILE A 472 -2.02 7.75 11.94
N MET A 473 -1.37 8.89 12.19
CA MET A 473 -1.17 9.40 13.55
C MET A 473 -0.86 10.89 13.59
N SER A 474 -1.15 11.52 14.73
CA SER A 474 -0.76 12.91 14.98
C SER A 474 0.75 13.11 14.98
N GLU A 475 1.23 14.34 14.74
CA GLU A 475 2.67 14.66 14.83
C GLU A 475 3.23 14.39 16.25
N GLN A 476 2.40 14.56 17.28
CA GLN A 476 2.78 14.30 18.67
C GLN A 476 2.97 12.81 18.93
N ASP A 477 2.06 11.98 18.45
CA ASP A 477 2.18 10.52 18.54
C ASP A 477 3.37 10.04 17.71
N TYR A 478 3.56 10.56 16.48
CA TYR A 478 4.74 10.26 15.67
C TYR A 478 6.04 10.61 16.39
N TRP A 479 6.12 11.80 16.97
CA TRP A 479 7.28 12.21 17.75
C TRP A 479 7.54 11.28 18.94
N LYS A 480 6.48 10.89 19.67
CA LYS A 480 6.58 10.01 20.83
C LYS A 480 7.07 8.60 20.46
N PHE A 481 6.49 8.01 19.42
CA PHE A 481 6.66 6.58 19.12
C PHE A 481 7.67 6.26 18.02
N ASP A 482 8.22 7.26 17.32
CA ASP A 482 9.24 7.01 16.30
C ASP A 482 10.23 8.18 16.21
N GLY A 483 9.72 9.40 15.98
CA GLY A 483 10.55 10.56 15.65
C GLY A 483 11.58 10.93 16.72
N LYS A 484 11.28 10.75 18.01
CA LYS A 484 12.25 10.99 19.09
C LYS A 484 13.38 9.97 19.09
N PHE A 485 13.11 8.70 18.79
CA PHE A 485 14.14 7.66 18.69
C PHE A 485 15.07 7.92 17.52
N VAL A 486 14.50 8.28 16.36
CA VAL A 486 15.25 8.71 15.18
C VAL A 486 16.13 9.92 15.52
N TYR A 487 15.57 10.96 16.14
CA TYR A 487 16.30 12.19 16.48
C TYR A 487 17.42 11.98 17.50
N ASP A 488 17.16 11.21 18.56
CA ASP A 488 18.10 11.04 19.67
C ASP A 488 19.22 10.04 19.37
N GLN A 489 19.02 9.08 18.46
CA GLN A 489 19.95 7.96 18.25
C GLN A 489 20.39 7.82 16.79
N HIS A 490 19.45 7.78 15.86
CA HIS A 490 19.76 7.50 14.45
C HIS A 490 20.41 8.69 13.74
N ILE A 491 19.89 9.91 13.92
CA ILE A 491 20.47 11.13 13.34
C ILE A 491 21.91 11.40 13.82
N PRO A 492 22.25 11.26 15.13
CA PRO A 492 23.63 11.35 15.59
C PRO A 492 24.59 10.36 14.90
N LEU A 493 24.15 9.14 14.60
CA LEU A 493 24.95 8.16 13.88
C LEU A 493 25.32 8.65 12.47
N PHE A 494 24.37 9.20 11.72
CA PHE A 494 24.65 9.78 10.39
C PHE A 494 25.68 10.92 10.47
N LYS A 495 25.57 11.77 11.49
CA LYS A 495 26.53 12.86 11.73
C LYS A 495 27.92 12.32 12.06
N GLN A 496 28.03 11.25 12.85
CA GLN A 496 29.29 10.60 13.19
C GLN A 496 30.04 10.10 11.93
N TYR A 497 29.30 9.56 10.94
CA TYR A 497 29.87 9.05 9.70
C TYR A 497 29.93 10.09 8.56
N ASN A 498 29.53 11.34 8.84
CA ASN A 498 29.43 12.42 7.85
C ASN A 498 28.58 12.02 6.62
N GLN A 499 27.45 11.36 6.89
CA GLN A 499 26.51 10.89 5.88
C GLN A 499 25.25 11.77 5.88
N PRO A 500 24.69 12.08 4.70
CA PRO A 500 23.42 12.77 4.61
C PRO A 500 22.28 11.83 5.03
N TYR A 501 21.30 12.37 5.77
CA TYR A 501 20.06 11.64 6.11
C TYR A 501 19.04 11.85 4.99
N LEU A 502 18.59 10.77 4.37
CA LEU A 502 17.59 10.81 3.30
C LEU A 502 16.33 10.08 3.79
N ILE A 503 15.18 10.56 3.36
CA ILE A 503 13.89 9.94 3.69
C ILE A 503 13.18 9.57 2.41
N HIS A 504 12.59 8.39 2.42
CA HIS A 504 11.47 8.06 1.56
C HIS A 504 10.23 7.89 2.43
N ASN A 505 9.10 8.38 1.94
CA ASN A 505 7.83 8.11 2.57
C ASN A 505 6.76 7.96 1.50
N CYS A 506 6.26 6.73 1.33
CA CYS A 506 5.16 6.45 0.42
C CYS A 506 3.82 7.03 0.90
N ALA A 507 3.69 7.39 2.18
CA ALA A 507 2.49 8.03 2.69
C ALA A 507 2.39 9.50 2.25
N ASP A 508 1.17 9.96 2.08
CA ASP A 508 0.85 11.35 1.79
C ASP A 508 0.52 12.11 3.09
N ALA A 509 0.50 13.45 3.05
CA ALA A 509 0.20 14.30 4.19
C ALA A 509 1.11 14.05 5.42
N VAL A 510 2.40 13.91 5.16
CA VAL A 510 3.43 13.58 6.16
C VAL A 510 3.75 14.75 7.11
N HIS A 511 4.35 14.43 8.25
CA HIS A 511 4.84 15.39 9.25
C HIS A 511 6.15 16.08 8.79
N PHE A 512 6.09 16.87 7.71
CA PHE A 512 7.26 17.46 7.04
C PHE A 512 8.14 18.32 7.95
N GLU A 513 7.56 19.13 8.85
CA GLU A 513 8.35 19.99 9.75
C GLU A 513 9.27 19.17 10.65
N THR A 514 8.73 18.13 11.30
CA THR A 514 9.53 17.21 12.10
C THR A 514 10.54 16.45 11.23
N GLN A 515 10.11 15.86 10.12
CA GLN A 515 11.01 15.00 9.34
C GLN A 515 12.05 15.74 8.51
N ILE A 516 11.84 17.01 8.17
CA ILE A 516 12.82 17.80 7.42
C ILE A 516 13.62 18.69 8.36
N LYS A 517 12.97 19.63 9.07
CA LYS A 517 13.69 20.65 9.85
C LYS A 517 14.32 20.06 11.11
N LYS A 518 13.62 19.21 11.87
CA LYS A 518 14.23 18.63 13.08
C LYS A 518 15.31 17.60 12.74
N PHE A 519 15.07 16.73 11.78
CA PHE A 519 16.06 15.69 11.42
C PHE A 519 17.24 16.24 10.60
N GLY A 520 17.06 17.36 9.89
CA GLY A 520 18.07 17.90 8.99
C GLY A 520 18.20 17.08 7.71
N THR A 521 17.08 16.61 7.20
CA THR A 521 17.01 15.71 6.03
C THR A 521 17.52 16.42 4.77
N ALA A 522 18.44 15.76 4.07
CA ALA A 522 19.14 16.31 2.91
C ALA A 522 18.37 16.09 1.60
N LEU A 523 17.68 14.96 1.48
CA LEU A 523 16.75 14.67 0.38
C LEU A 523 15.51 13.96 0.93
N TYR A 524 14.33 14.40 0.47
CA TYR A 524 13.04 13.84 0.87
C TYR A 524 12.28 13.38 -0.37
N SER A 525 12.03 12.08 -0.45
CA SER A 525 11.21 11.45 -1.47
C SER A 525 9.78 11.27 -0.96
N TYR A 526 8.80 11.80 -1.69
CA TYR A 526 7.42 11.93 -1.21
C TYR A 526 6.38 11.69 -2.30
N ALA A 527 5.22 11.20 -1.87
CA ALA A 527 4.01 11.16 -2.69
C ALA A 527 3.20 12.45 -2.59
N TYR A 528 2.47 12.76 -3.66
CA TYR A 528 1.51 13.86 -3.71
C TYR A 528 0.20 13.39 -4.33
N TYR A 529 -0.92 13.72 -3.69
CA TYR A 529 -2.24 13.44 -4.22
C TYR A 529 -3.13 14.68 -4.11
N GLU A 530 -3.48 15.26 -5.26
CA GLU A 530 -4.33 16.46 -5.36
C GLU A 530 -5.64 16.34 -4.55
N LYS A 531 -6.24 15.15 -4.51
CA LYS A 531 -7.49 14.91 -3.78
C LYS A 531 -7.32 14.95 -2.25
N SER A 532 -6.09 14.87 -1.76
CA SER A 532 -5.75 14.82 -0.34
C SER A 532 -5.20 16.16 0.18
N ARG A 533 -5.30 17.25 -0.58
CA ARG A 533 -4.84 18.60 -0.19
C ARG A 533 -5.42 19.04 1.16
N GLU A 534 -6.71 18.80 1.37
CA GLU A 534 -7.41 19.15 2.63
C GLU A 534 -6.91 18.34 3.84
N LYS A 535 -6.35 17.15 3.59
CA LYS A 535 -5.75 16.28 4.61
C LYS A 535 -4.26 16.58 4.85
N GLY A 536 -3.68 17.54 4.14
CA GLY A 536 -2.30 17.99 4.30
C GLY A 536 -1.34 17.57 3.19
N SER A 537 -1.82 17.00 2.08
CA SER A 537 -0.98 16.72 0.91
C SER A 537 -0.34 18.00 0.37
N GLN A 538 0.96 17.97 0.12
CA GLN A 538 1.75 19.13 -0.29
C GLN A 538 2.60 18.76 -1.50
N ASN A 539 2.61 19.63 -2.50
CA ASN A 539 3.42 19.45 -3.69
C ASN A 539 4.72 20.25 -3.64
N TYR A 540 5.51 20.16 -4.71
CA TYR A 540 6.73 20.95 -4.89
C TYR A 540 6.54 22.45 -4.63
N ALA A 541 5.40 23.04 -5.01
CA ALA A 541 5.13 24.47 -4.84
C ALA A 541 4.86 24.86 -3.38
N ASP A 542 4.41 23.94 -2.55
CA ASP A 542 4.25 24.17 -1.11
C ASP A 542 5.56 23.89 -0.34
N LEU A 543 6.30 22.85 -0.76
CA LEU A 543 7.46 22.33 -0.03
C LEU A 543 8.74 23.10 -0.31
N ILE A 544 9.01 23.44 -1.58
CA ILE A 544 10.25 24.15 -1.96
C ILE A 544 10.37 25.49 -1.21
N PRO A 545 9.35 26.36 -1.13
CA PRO A 545 9.47 27.64 -0.42
C PRO A 545 9.73 27.48 1.09
N LYS A 546 9.25 26.38 1.69
CA LYS A 546 9.39 26.15 3.14
C LYS A 546 10.69 25.45 3.52
N TYR A 547 11.14 24.52 2.67
CA TYR A 547 12.14 23.53 3.03
C TYR A 547 13.32 23.44 2.08
N GLY A 548 13.28 24.10 0.92
CA GLY A 548 14.32 24.01 -0.11
C GLY A 548 15.68 24.54 0.34
N ASP A 549 15.74 25.41 1.35
CA ASP A 549 17.00 25.82 1.98
C ASP A 549 17.75 24.65 2.66
N THR A 550 16.99 23.66 3.13
CA THR A 550 17.48 22.54 3.94
C THR A 550 17.54 21.25 3.13
N CYS A 551 16.52 20.97 2.33
CA CYS A 551 16.27 19.66 1.75
C CYS A 551 16.06 19.74 0.23
N CYS A 552 16.61 18.76 -0.49
CA CYS A 552 16.29 18.48 -1.89
C CYS A 552 14.99 17.67 -1.97
N MET A 553 14.03 18.09 -2.79
CA MET A 553 12.76 17.35 -2.95
C MET A 553 12.89 16.30 -4.05
N MET A 554 12.27 15.13 -3.89
CA MET A 554 12.27 14.06 -4.89
C MET A 554 10.84 13.52 -5.10
N GLY A 555 10.27 13.76 -6.27
CA GLY A 555 8.88 13.41 -6.58
C GLY A 555 8.38 14.11 -7.83
N GLU A 556 7.07 14.11 -8.13
CA GLU A 556 5.97 13.49 -7.38
C GLU A 556 4.96 12.80 -8.30
N VAL A 557 5.36 12.42 -9.53
CA VAL A 557 4.45 11.80 -10.51
C VAL A 557 3.84 10.55 -9.88
N ASN A 558 2.51 10.42 -9.94
CA ASN A 558 1.80 9.35 -9.25
C ASN A 558 2.26 7.97 -9.79
N PRO A 559 2.72 7.05 -8.92
CA PRO A 559 3.23 5.73 -9.35
C PRO A 559 2.20 4.89 -10.10
N VAL A 560 0.89 5.09 -9.86
CA VAL A 560 -0.19 4.37 -10.58
C VAL A 560 -0.17 4.67 -12.07
N GLU A 561 0.23 5.86 -12.47
CA GLU A 561 0.29 6.28 -13.87
C GLU A 561 1.33 5.48 -14.67
N PHE A 562 2.32 4.93 -14.00
CA PHE A 562 3.34 4.09 -14.63
C PHE A 562 2.83 2.70 -14.98
N MET A 563 1.65 2.29 -14.49
CA MET A 563 1.08 0.97 -14.78
C MET A 563 0.42 0.86 -16.15
N ASP A 564 0.03 1.98 -16.78
CA ASP A 564 -0.56 1.98 -18.10
C ASP A 564 0.52 1.96 -19.20
N GLY A 565 0.83 0.77 -19.70
CA GLY A 565 1.81 0.56 -20.78
C GLY A 565 1.29 0.90 -22.18
N SER A 566 0.04 1.34 -22.32
CA SER A 566 -0.52 1.73 -23.62
C SER A 566 0.16 2.99 -24.17
N ALA A 567 -0.02 3.28 -25.46
CA ALA A 567 0.48 4.51 -26.05
C ALA A 567 -0.08 5.76 -25.35
N ALA A 568 -1.31 5.68 -24.83
CA ALA A 568 -1.94 6.76 -24.08
C ALA A 568 -1.29 6.93 -22.69
N GLY A 569 -1.09 5.85 -21.94
CA GLY A 569 -0.40 5.89 -20.64
C GLY A 569 1.04 6.38 -20.74
N VAL A 570 1.79 5.89 -21.73
CA VAL A 570 3.14 6.38 -22.04
C VAL A 570 3.12 7.88 -22.34
N GLN A 571 2.18 8.36 -23.16
CA GLN A 571 2.07 9.78 -23.46
C GLN A 571 1.70 10.60 -22.22
N LYS A 572 0.81 10.09 -21.37
CA LYS A 572 0.41 10.75 -20.13
C LYS A 572 1.60 10.94 -19.18
N VAL A 573 2.43 9.91 -18.98
CA VAL A 573 3.64 10.04 -18.15
C VAL A 573 4.61 11.10 -18.71
N LYS A 574 4.76 11.20 -20.04
CA LYS A 574 5.56 12.27 -20.66
C LYS A 574 4.98 13.66 -20.39
N ASP A 575 3.67 13.80 -20.54
CA ASP A 575 2.98 15.08 -20.34
C ASP A 575 3.08 15.52 -18.87
N ASP A 576 2.83 14.62 -17.93
CA ASP A 576 2.94 14.88 -16.49
C ASP A 576 4.39 15.23 -16.10
N THR A 577 5.37 14.50 -16.64
CA THR A 577 6.81 14.78 -16.42
C THR A 577 7.19 16.17 -16.95
N LYS A 578 6.70 16.53 -18.14
CA LYS A 578 6.96 17.82 -18.76
C LYS A 578 6.34 18.96 -17.95
N VAL A 579 5.09 18.81 -17.51
CA VAL A 579 4.41 19.79 -16.66
C VAL A 579 5.19 19.99 -15.36
N LEU A 580 5.62 18.90 -14.72
CA LEU A 580 6.40 18.98 -13.49
C LEU A 580 7.73 19.72 -13.70
N LEU A 581 8.49 19.43 -14.76
CA LEU A 581 9.71 20.18 -15.10
C LEU A 581 9.44 21.68 -15.30
N GLN A 582 8.40 22.01 -16.07
CA GLN A 582 8.05 23.38 -16.39
C GLN A 582 7.60 24.19 -15.18
N ASN A 583 7.14 23.53 -14.12
CA ASN A 583 6.66 24.21 -12.91
C ASN A 583 7.67 24.16 -11.74
N ALA A 584 8.42 23.08 -11.56
CA ALA A 584 9.39 22.97 -10.47
C ALA A 584 10.58 23.93 -10.65
N LEU A 585 11.07 24.09 -11.89
CA LEU A 585 12.20 24.99 -12.20
C LEU A 585 11.91 26.47 -11.85
N PRO A 586 10.77 27.07 -12.26
CA PRO A 586 10.42 28.43 -11.83
C PRO A 586 10.34 28.56 -10.31
N VAL A 587 9.72 27.60 -9.62
CA VAL A 587 9.59 27.63 -8.15
C VAL A 587 10.97 27.60 -7.48
N LEU A 588 11.90 26.76 -7.95
CA LEU A 588 13.29 26.78 -7.47
C LEU A 588 13.92 28.17 -7.65
N LYS A 589 13.83 28.73 -8.86
CA LYS A 589 14.41 30.04 -9.18
C LYS A 589 13.84 31.17 -8.32
N GLU A 590 12.53 31.20 -8.16
CA GLU A 590 11.82 32.22 -7.37
C GLU A 590 12.23 32.18 -5.89
N ASN A 591 12.63 30.99 -5.40
CA ASN A 591 13.13 30.79 -4.04
C ASN A 591 14.67 30.84 -3.94
N GLY A 592 15.36 31.29 -5.00
CA GLY A 592 16.82 31.48 -5.01
C GLY A 592 17.64 30.20 -5.11
N LEU A 593 17.00 29.06 -5.42
CA LEU A 593 17.64 27.75 -5.54
C LEU A 593 18.09 27.50 -6.98
N GLN A 594 19.11 26.68 -7.16
CA GLN A 594 19.67 26.32 -8.47
C GLN A 594 19.16 24.96 -8.96
N SER A 595 18.98 23.98 -8.07
CA SER A 595 18.85 22.58 -8.51
C SER A 595 18.35 21.59 -7.46
N LYS A 596 17.87 22.03 -6.30
CA LYS A 596 17.39 21.18 -5.20
C LYS A 596 16.06 20.45 -5.48
N TYR A 597 16.02 19.69 -6.57
CA TYR A 597 14.90 18.86 -6.95
C TYR A 597 15.36 17.66 -7.79
N VAL A 598 14.81 16.48 -7.52
CA VAL A 598 14.98 15.25 -8.30
C VAL A 598 13.65 14.85 -8.91
N MET A 599 13.63 14.69 -10.23
CA MET A 599 12.46 14.23 -10.96
C MET A 599 12.22 12.75 -10.66
N SER A 600 11.11 12.41 -10.01
CA SER A 600 10.80 11.04 -9.60
C SER A 600 9.31 10.74 -9.62
N SER A 601 8.95 9.45 -9.61
CA SER A 601 7.65 9.02 -9.11
C SER A 601 7.54 9.30 -7.61
N GLY A 602 6.32 9.44 -7.09
CA GLY A 602 6.11 9.72 -5.66
C GLY A 602 6.38 8.54 -4.71
N CYS A 603 6.30 7.31 -5.19
CA CYS A 603 6.61 6.07 -4.48
C CYS A 603 7.11 5.03 -5.49
N GLU A 604 7.46 3.83 -5.01
CA GLU A 604 7.92 2.74 -5.86
C GLU A 604 6.89 2.41 -6.94
N ILE A 605 7.36 2.25 -8.18
CA ILE A 605 6.56 1.76 -9.29
C ILE A 605 6.35 0.25 -9.09
N PRO A 606 5.09 -0.24 -9.10
CA PRO A 606 4.81 -1.63 -8.78
C PRO A 606 5.64 -2.63 -9.62
N PRO A 607 6.04 -3.78 -9.05
CA PRO A 607 6.96 -4.71 -9.71
C PRO A 607 6.44 -5.27 -11.04
N GLY A 608 5.13 -5.29 -11.24
CA GLY A 608 4.45 -5.71 -12.46
C GLY A 608 4.42 -4.65 -13.57
N GLY A 609 4.81 -3.40 -13.28
CA GLY A 609 4.71 -2.29 -14.21
C GLY A 609 5.50 -2.46 -15.51
N PRO A 610 5.06 -1.82 -16.61
CA PRO A 610 5.81 -1.76 -17.86
C PRO A 610 7.03 -0.85 -17.72
N LEU A 611 8.15 -1.21 -18.36
CA LEU A 611 9.35 -0.37 -18.37
C LEU A 611 9.27 0.81 -19.36
N THR A 612 8.27 0.83 -20.25
CA THR A 612 8.10 1.89 -21.26
C THR A 612 7.72 3.22 -20.61
N THR A 613 6.89 3.20 -19.56
CA THR A 613 6.51 4.40 -18.80
C THR A 613 7.69 4.93 -17.98
N VAL A 614 8.48 4.04 -17.37
CA VAL A 614 9.74 4.40 -16.68
C VAL A 614 10.69 5.09 -17.66
N GLN A 615 10.93 4.47 -18.82
CA GLN A 615 11.78 5.03 -19.88
C GLN A 615 11.22 6.36 -20.40
N ALA A 616 9.90 6.51 -20.47
CA ALA A 616 9.26 7.73 -20.92
C ALA A 616 9.56 8.92 -20.02
N MET A 617 9.51 8.75 -18.70
CA MET A 617 9.88 9.81 -17.75
C MET A 617 11.36 10.17 -17.89
N VAL A 618 12.26 9.19 -17.91
CA VAL A 618 13.70 9.43 -18.02
C VAL A 618 14.04 10.15 -19.33
N ASN A 619 13.56 9.65 -20.46
CA ASN A 619 13.78 10.29 -21.77
C ASN A 619 13.22 11.71 -21.81
N THR A 620 12.03 11.96 -21.25
CA THR A 620 11.44 13.30 -21.23
C THR A 620 12.31 14.30 -20.46
N VAL A 621 12.84 13.90 -19.30
CA VAL A 621 13.76 14.75 -18.53
C VAL A 621 15.06 14.99 -19.28
N LYS A 622 15.63 13.97 -19.94
CA LYS A 622 16.88 14.12 -20.70
C LYS A 622 16.73 14.92 -22.00
N GLU A 623 15.60 14.81 -22.67
CA GLU A 623 15.33 15.49 -23.94
C GLU A 623 14.97 16.97 -23.73
N LEU A 624 14.15 17.28 -22.71
CA LEU A 624 13.65 18.63 -22.48
C LEU A 624 14.42 19.39 -21.39
N GLY A 625 14.97 18.67 -20.41
CA GLY A 625 15.59 19.23 -19.22
C GLY A 625 16.69 20.24 -19.51
N PRO A 626 17.69 19.97 -20.38
CA PRO A 626 18.80 20.90 -20.59
C PRO A 626 18.37 22.26 -21.13
N GLU A 627 17.47 22.28 -22.11
CA GLU A 627 16.96 23.53 -22.68
C GLU A 627 16.06 24.26 -21.68
N LEU A 628 15.19 23.56 -20.95
CA LEU A 628 14.35 24.18 -19.91
C LEU A 628 15.18 24.74 -18.75
N GLN A 629 16.20 24.00 -18.29
CA GLN A 629 17.14 24.44 -17.26
C GLN A 629 17.80 25.75 -17.69
N LYS A 630 18.35 25.80 -18.90
CA LYS A 630 19.00 27.00 -19.45
C LYS A 630 18.04 28.17 -19.65
N GLN A 631 16.84 27.92 -20.20
CA GLN A 631 15.85 28.97 -20.46
C GLN A 631 15.30 29.57 -19.16
N ILE A 632 15.03 28.73 -18.16
CA ILE A 632 14.38 29.15 -16.93
C ILE A 632 15.42 29.63 -15.92
N MET A 633 16.48 28.87 -15.65
CA MET A 633 17.43 29.16 -14.58
C MET A 633 18.52 30.17 -14.98
N GLY A 634 18.87 30.28 -16.26
CA GLY A 634 20.07 31.01 -16.74
C GLY A 634 21.33 30.20 -16.49
#